data_AF-A0AAE6SWG0-F1
#
_entry.id   AF-A0AAE6SWG0-F1
#
_cell.length_a   1.000
_cell.length_b   1.000
_cell.length_c   1.000
_cell.angle_alpha   90.00
_cell.angle_beta   90.00
_cell.angle_gamma   90.00
#
_symmetry.space_group_name_H-M   'P 1'
#
loop_
_entity.id
_entity.type
_entity.pdbx_description
1 polymer ?
#
loop_
_entity_poly.entity_id
_entity_poly.type
_entity_poly.pdbx_seq_one_letter_code
_entity_poly.pdbx_strand_id
1 'polypeptide(L)'
;MAFLQALVQQWHKADLGYSLLLNFQHSEDIMQLFNGATDIKTVANLIAALVYSEGEPRWLTSESHDFEKPLKNELVFRCVLISCQLIFIKVSQRINLNQAERLILTLSNVWVNQKRDDQSSSELIELIKKIYTQVYSIDLASRSVIKNMK
;
A
#
# COMPACT_ATOMS: atom_id res chain seq x y z
N MET A 1 -23.38 6.54 -19.67
CA MET A 1 -22.92 7.37 -18.54
C MET A 1 -21.55 6.91 -18.00
N ALA A 2 -20.59 6.53 -18.86
CA ALA A 2 -19.29 6.02 -18.39
C ALA A 2 -18.35 7.13 -17.87
N PHE A 3 -18.41 8.32 -18.47
CA PHE A 3 -17.59 9.46 -18.04
C PHE A 3 -17.89 9.90 -16.61
N LEU A 4 -19.17 10.04 -16.27
CA LEU A 4 -19.58 10.45 -14.92
C LEU A 4 -19.15 9.42 -13.87
N GLN A 5 -19.28 8.12 -14.18
CA GLN A 5 -18.82 7.04 -13.30
C GLN A 5 -17.29 7.07 -13.11
N ALA A 6 -16.54 7.27 -14.19
CA ALA A 6 -15.08 7.40 -14.12
C ALA A 6 -14.65 8.62 -13.29
N LEU A 7 -15.35 9.75 -13.42
CA LEU A 7 -15.10 10.95 -12.64
C LEU A 7 -15.33 10.70 -11.14
N VAL A 8 -16.45 10.07 -10.77
CA VAL A 8 -16.77 9.72 -9.38
C VAL A 8 -15.72 8.76 -8.81
N GLN A 9 -15.31 7.75 -9.56
CA GLN A 9 -14.26 6.83 -9.12
C GLN A 9 -12.91 7.53 -8.93
N GLN A 10 -12.56 8.47 -9.81
CA GLN A 10 -11.33 9.24 -9.67
C GLN A 10 -11.38 10.16 -8.45
N TRP A 11 -12.54 10.73 -8.15
CA TRP A 11 -12.78 11.50 -6.94
C TRP A 11 -12.57 10.64 -5.69
N HIS A 12 -13.24 9.48 -5.60
CA HIS A 12 -13.09 8.59 -4.44
C HIS A 12 -11.66 8.07 -4.24
N LYS A 13 -10.89 7.87 -5.32
CA LYS A 13 -9.47 7.53 -5.25
C LYS A 13 -8.65 8.67 -4.66
N ALA A 14 -8.90 9.90 -5.08
CA ALA A 14 -8.19 11.08 -4.59
C ALA A 14 -8.46 11.30 -3.09
N ASP A 15 -9.73 11.15 -2.68
CA ASP A 15 -10.15 11.23 -1.29
C ASP A 15 -9.43 10.18 -0.43
N LEU A 16 -9.44 8.90 -0.83
CA LEU A 16 -8.72 7.85 -0.12
C LEU A 16 -7.20 8.12 -0.07
N GLY A 17 -6.62 8.57 -1.19
CA GLY A 17 -5.20 8.92 -1.26
C GLY A 17 -4.83 10.02 -0.28
N TYR A 18 -5.70 11.02 -0.11
CA TYR A 18 -5.52 12.09 0.86
C TYR A 18 -5.63 11.58 2.30
N SER A 19 -6.65 10.79 2.65
CA SER A 19 -6.78 10.25 4.00
C SER A 19 -5.58 9.37 4.39
N LEU A 20 -5.08 8.54 3.46
CA LEU A 20 -3.87 7.75 3.65
C LEU A 20 -2.63 8.62 3.86
N LEU A 21 -2.48 9.69 3.07
CA LEU A 21 -1.40 10.66 3.27
C LEU A 21 -1.46 11.24 4.69
N LEU A 22 -2.66 11.61 5.16
CA LEU A 22 -2.84 12.11 6.53
C LEU A 22 -2.40 11.08 7.58
N ASN A 23 -2.68 9.78 7.39
CA ASN A 23 -2.19 8.74 8.29
C ASN A 23 -0.66 8.66 8.32
N PHE A 24 -0.01 8.73 7.16
CA PHE A 24 1.43 8.46 7.04
C PHE A 24 2.31 9.66 7.38
N GLN A 25 1.88 10.88 7.09
CA GLN A 25 2.70 12.09 7.25
C GLN A 25 3.03 12.43 8.71
N HIS A 26 2.30 11.86 9.68
CA HIS A 26 2.55 12.07 11.11
C HIS A 26 3.64 11.15 11.68
N SER A 27 4.17 10.23 10.88
CA SER A 27 5.20 9.28 11.29
C SER A 27 6.56 9.70 10.73
N GLU A 28 7.48 10.10 11.61
CA GLU A 28 8.83 10.52 11.21
C GLU A 28 9.59 9.43 10.46
N ASP A 29 9.55 8.17 10.94
CA ASP A 29 10.21 7.05 10.27
C ASP A 29 9.67 6.82 8.85
N ILE A 30 8.37 7.04 8.64
CA ILE A 30 7.77 6.92 7.31
C ILE A 30 8.19 8.09 6.43
N MET A 31 8.19 9.31 6.96
CA MET A 31 8.62 10.49 6.20
C MET A 31 10.09 10.37 5.74
N GLN A 32 10.95 9.75 6.54
CA GLN A 32 12.35 9.49 6.15
C GLN A 32 12.50 8.58 4.92
N LEU A 33 11.49 7.76 4.59
CA LEU A 33 11.51 6.94 3.37
C LEU A 33 11.39 7.77 2.09
N PHE A 34 10.89 9.01 2.18
CA PHE A 34 10.50 9.84 1.04
C PHE A 34 11.45 11.02 0.75
N ASN A 35 12.73 10.86 1.07
CA ASN A 35 13.77 11.85 0.77
C ASN A 35 14.27 11.81 -0.69
N GLY A 36 13.65 11.00 -1.55
CA GLY A 36 14.06 10.78 -2.94
C GLY A 36 13.14 11.43 -3.97
N ALA A 37 13.17 10.91 -5.20
CA ALA A 37 12.36 11.44 -6.32
C ALA A 37 10.87 11.09 -6.23
N THR A 38 10.52 9.99 -5.55
CA THR A 38 9.11 9.61 -5.34
C THR A 38 8.67 10.13 -3.97
N ASP A 39 7.65 11.00 -3.96
CA ASP A 39 7.10 11.57 -2.73
C ASP A 39 6.03 10.68 -2.08
N ILE A 40 5.71 10.99 -0.82
CA ILE A 40 4.70 10.27 -0.04
C ILE A 40 3.30 10.37 -0.64
N LYS A 41 2.98 11.51 -1.27
CA LYS A 41 1.67 11.75 -1.91
C LYS A 41 1.45 10.78 -3.07
N THR A 42 2.47 10.58 -3.88
CA THR A 42 2.48 9.63 -4.99
C THR A 42 2.23 8.21 -4.50
N VAL A 43 2.89 7.81 -3.41
CA VAL A 43 2.70 6.47 -2.83
C VAL A 43 1.31 6.31 -2.20
N ALA A 44 0.81 7.31 -1.47
CA ALA A 44 -0.54 7.27 -0.92
C ALA A 44 -1.61 7.17 -2.02
N ASN A 45 -1.48 7.97 -3.08
CA ASN A 45 -2.36 7.91 -4.25
C ASN A 45 -2.25 6.59 -5.01
N LEU A 46 -1.05 5.99 -5.09
CA LEU A 46 -0.85 4.69 -5.70
C LEU A 46 -1.52 3.57 -4.89
N ILE A 47 -1.40 3.59 -3.56
CA ILE A 47 -2.12 2.66 -2.67
C ILE A 47 -3.63 2.79 -2.93
N ALA A 48 -4.17 4.01 -2.97
CA ALA A 48 -5.58 4.22 -3.27
C ALA A 48 -5.95 3.66 -4.66
N ALA A 49 -5.14 3.92 -5.69
CA ALA A 49 -5.38 3.39 -7.03
C ALA A 49 -5.39 1.84 -7.06
N LEU A 50 -4.50 1.19 -6.31
CA LEU A 50 -4.44 -0.27 -6.17
C LEU A 50 -5.66 -0.83 -5.43
N VAL A 51 -6.14 -0.16 -4.39
CA VAL A 51 -7.37 -0.57 -3.68
C VAL A 51 -8.56 -0.55 -4.63
N TYR A 52 -8.73 0.52 -5.39
CA TYR A 52 -9.83 0.65 -6.36
C TYR A 52 -9.63 -0.18 -7.64
N SER A 53 -8.44 -0.75 -7.89
CA SER A 53 -8.25 -1.67 -9.04
C SER A 53 -8.87 -3.03 -8.80
N GLU A 54 -9.05 -3.43 -7.54
CA GLU A 54 -9.76 -4.67 -7.15
C GLU A 54 -11.29 -4.52 -7.18
N GLY A 55 -11.80 -3.37 -7.62
CA GLY A 55 -13.22 -3.03 -7.64
C GLY A 55 -13.59 -1.96 -6.61
N GLU A 56 -14.88 -1.73 -6.42
CA GLU A 56 -15.38 -0.71 -5.50
C GLU A 56 -15.26 -1.21 -4.03
N PRO A 57 -14.46 -0.55 -3.17
CA PRO A 57 -14.23 -0.98 -1.80
C PRO A 57 -15.41 -0.62 -0.89
N ARG A 58 -16.50 -1.42 -0.95
CA ARG A 58 -17.74 -1.16 -0.20
C ARG A 58 -17.54 -1.03 1.32
N TRP A 59 -16.52 -1.70 1.85
CA TRP A 59 -16.12 -1.64 3.27
C TRP A 59 -15.56 -0.28 3.69
N LEU A 60 -15.13 0.55 2.72
CA LEU A 60 -14.66 1.92 2.96
C LEU A 60 -15.83 2.92 2.97
N THR A 61 -16.86 2.66 2.16
CA THR A 61 -18.04 3.52 2.00
C THR A 61 -19.16 3.26 3.01
N SER A 62 -19.17 2.09 3.66
CA SER A 62 -20.20 1.72 4.63
C SER A 62 -20.05 2.45 5.96
N GLU A 63 -18.84 2.88 6.30
CA GLU A 63 -18.62 3.82 7.39
C GLU A 63 -18.69 5.22 6.78
N SER A 64 -19.42 6.15 7.41
CA SER A 64 -19.44 7.56 7.04
C SER A 64 -18.06 8.21 7.30
N HIS A 65 -17.06 7.78 6.56
CA HIS A 65 -15.69 8.24 6.70
C HIS A 65 -15.58 9.64 6.11
N ASP A 66 -15.12 10.56 6.96
CA ASP A 66 -14.75 11.90 6.56
C ASP A 66 -13.35 11.83 5.93
N PHE A 67 -13.29 11.85 4.61
CA PHE A 67 -12.05 11.70 3.84
C PHE A 67 -11.06 12.86 4.05
N GLU A 68 -11.49 13.96 4.69
CA GLU A 68 -10.61 15.04 5.14
C GLU A 68 -9.86 14.71 6.44
N LYS A 69 -10.03 13.49 6.99
CA LYS A 69 -9.38 13.02 8.21
C LYS A 69 -8.57 11.74 7.98
N PRO A 70 -7.60 11.44 8.87
CA PRO A 70 -6.92 10.15 8.86
C PRO A 70 -7.92 9.00 9.02
N LEU A 71 -7.66 7.89 8.33
CA LEU A 71 -8.40 6.63 8.47
C LEU A 71 -8.13 5.98 9.84
N LYS A 72 -9.05 5.13 10.29
CA LYS A 72 -8.78 4.17 11.35
C LYS A 72 -7.68 3.20 10.91
N ASN A 73 -6.82 2.77 11.84
CA ASN A 73 -5.70 1.86 11.53
C ASN A 73 -6.13 0.62 10.76
N GLU A 74 -7.24 -0.01 11.14
CA GLU A 74 -7.75 -1.21 10.47
C GLU A 74 -7.98 -0.99 8.97
N LEU A 75 -8.55 0.17 8.60
CA LEU A 75 -8.78 0.53 7.20
C LEU A 75 -7.44 0.78 6.47
N VAL A 76 -6.48 1.42 7.14
CA VAL A 76 -5.11 1.59 6.59
C VAL A 76 -4.47 0.23 6.32
N PHE A 77 -4.56 -0.71 7.27
CA PHE A 77 -4.02 -2.06 7.11
C PHE A 77 -4.69 -2.82 5.97
N ARG A 78 -6.01 -2.70 5.79
CA ARG A 78 -6.72 -3.29 4.66
C ARG A 78 -6.23 -2.72 3.32
N CYS A 79 -6.09 -1.40 3.21
CA CYS A 79 -5.54 -0.74 2.01
C CYS A 79 -4.12 -1.22 1.67
N VAL A 80 -3.28 -1.28 2.70
CA VAL A 80 -1.90 -1.73 2.59
C VAL A 80 -1.83 -3.20 2.19
N LEU A 81 -2.63 -4.07 2.82
CA LEU A 81 -2.67 -5.51 2.53
C LEU A 81 -3.02 -5.76 1.07
N ILE A 82 -4.07 -5.12 0.54
CA ILE A 82 -4.47 -5.23 -0.87
C ILE A 82 -3.29 -4.84 -1.77
N SER A 83 -2.65 -3.71 -1.47
CA SER A 83 -1.50 -3.23 -2.24
C SER A 83 -0.33 -4.22 -2.21
N CYS A 84 0.00 -4.78 -1.04
CA CYS A 84 1.02 -5.81 -0.89
C CYS A 84 0.68 -7.10 -1.65
N GLN A 85 -0.57 -7.53 -1.64
CA GLN A 85 -1.03 -8.73 -2.37
C GLN A 85 -0.85 -8.56 -3.89
N LEU A 86 -1.25 -7.41 -4.44
CA LEU A 86 -1.06 -7.11 -5.86
C LEU A 86 0.41 -7.05 -6.26
N ILE A 87 1.23 -6.41 -5.43
CA ILE A 87 2.68 -6.38 -5.62
C ILE A 87 3.28 -7.79 -5.56
N PHE A 88 2.82 -8.64 -4.65
CA PHE A 88 3.27 -10.04 -4.55
C PHE A 88 2.91 -10.85 -5.80
N ILE A 89 1.71 -10.68 -6.37
CA ILE A 89 1.32 -11.31 -7.63
C ILE A 89 2.28 -10.89 -8.75
N LYS A 90 2.57 -9.59 -8.85
CA LYS A 90 3.49 -9.04 -9.85
C LYS A 90 4.90 -9.64 -9.74
N VAL A 91 5.45 -9.72 -8.52
CA VAL A 91 6.77 -10.32 -8.27
C VAL A 91 6.77 -11.83 -8.54
N SER A 92 5.69 -12.52 -8.20
CA SER A 92 5.54 -13.97 -8.49
C SER A 92 5.55 -14.26 -10.00
N GLN A 93 5.09 -13.31 -10.81
CA GLN A 93 5.18 -13.34 -12.27
C GLN A 93 6.55 -12.90 -12.82
N ARG A 94 7.56 -12.70 -11.97
CA ARG A 94 8.92 -12.23 -12.32
C ARG A 94 8.95 -10.83 -12.94
N ILE A 95 7.94 -10.01 -12.70
CA ILE A 95 7.90 -8.62 -13.17
C ILE A 95 8.60 -7.74 -12.13
N ASN A 96 9.53 -6.90 -12.59
CA ASN A 96 10.27 -6.00 -11.72
C ASN A 96 9.38 -4.93 -11.08
N LEU A 97 9.66 -4.62 -9.82
CA LEU A 97 9.03 -3.53 -9.08
C LEU A 97 9.65 -2.18 -9.40
N ASN A 98 8.79 -1.19 -9.65
CA ASN A 98 9.19 0.20 -9.78
C ASN A 98 9.47 0.83 -8.40
N GLN A 99 9.95 2.07 -8.37
CA GLN A 99 10.33 2.75 -7.14
C GLN A 99 9.15 2.91 -6.17
N ALA A 100 7.99 3.33 -6.67
CA ALA A 100 6.80 3.55 -5.84
C ALA A 100 6.28 2.24 -5.22
N GLU A 101 6.27 1.13 -5.97
CA GLU A 101 5.87 -0.19 -5.47
C GLU A 101 6.83 -0.70 -4.39
N ARG A 102 8.14 -0.48 -4.56
CA ARG A 102 9.13 -0.79 -3.51
C ARG A 102 8.89 0.04 -2.26
N LEU A 103 8.58 1.33 -2.42
CA LEU A 103 8.23 2.20 -1.30
C LEU A 103 6.95 1.77 -0.59
N ILE A 104 5.92 1.28 -1.32
CA ILE A 104 4.73 0.69 -0.70
C ILE A 104 5.13 -0.44 0.24
N LEU A 105 5.94 -1.41 -0.21
CA LEU A 105 6.37 -2.53 0.66
C LEU A 105 7.15 -2.06 1.90
N THR A 106 8.10 -1.15 1.72
CA THR A 106 8.90 -0.61 2.83
C THR A 106 8.03 0.16 3.83
N LEU A 107 7.17 1.05 3.34
CA LEU A 107 6.20 1.80 4.16
C LEU A 107 5.30 0.84 4.92
N SER A 108 4.80 -0.21 4.26
CA SER A 108 3.91 -1.20 4.86
C SER A 108 4.56 -1.90 6.04
N ASN A 109 5.82 -2.30 5.88
CA ASN A 109 6.59 -2.92 6.95
C ASN A 109 6.85 -1.94 8.12
N VAL A 110 7.20 -0.68 7.84
CA VAL A 110 7.38 0.34 8.89
C VAL A 110 6.07 0.57 9.65
N TRP A 111 4.97 0.78 8.93
CA TRP A 111 3.65 1.03 9.54
C TRP A 111 3.20 -0.11 10.45
N VAL A 112 3.34 -1.35 9.98
CA VAL A 112 3.02 -2.55 10.77
C VAL A 112 3.89 -2.67 12.02
N ASN A 113 5.19 -2.35 11.93
CA ASN A 113 6.07 -2.42 13.09
C ASN A 113 5.75 -1.32 14.13
N GLN A 114 5.37 -0.11 13.69
CA GLN A 114 4.93 0.98 14.58
C GLN A 114 3.62 0.69 15.30
N LYS A 115 2.77 -0.16 14.72
CA LYS A 115 1.43 -0.48 15.22
C LYS A 115 1.30 -1.95 15.61
N ARG A 116 2.41 -2.63 15.91
CA ARG A 116 2.46 -4.08 16.19
C ARG A 116 1.57 -4.54 17.35
N ASP A 117 1.31 -3.64 18.30
CA ASP A 117 0.52 -3.91 19.50
C ASP A 117 -0.98 -3.63 19.29
N ASP A 118 -1.39 -3.27 18.08
CA ASP A 118 -2.79 -3.08 17.69
C ASP A 118 -3.51 -4.44 17.58
N GLN A 119 -4.10 -4.87 18.69
CA GLN A 119 -4.81 -6.15 18.80
C GLN A 119 -5.96 -6.28 17.79
N SER A 120 -6.61 -5.16 17.43
CA SER A 120 -7.76 -5.15 16.52
C SER A 120 -7.41 -5.59 15.10
N SER A 121 -6.14 -5.44 14.71
CA SER A 121 -5.65 -5.67 13.35
C SER A 121 -4.53 -6.71 13.28
N SER A 122 -4.38 -7.52 14.33
CA SER A 122 -3.29 -8.50 14.48
C SER A 122 -3.15 -9.47 13.29
N GLU A 123 -4.26 -10.00 12.78
CA GLU A 123 -4.25 -10.88 11.61
C GLU A 123 -3.76 -10.17 10.33
N LEU A 124 -4.20 -8.94 10.10
CA LEU A 124 -3.78 -8.12 8.95
C LEU A 124 -2.29 -7.81 9.03
N ILE A 125 -1.81 -7.45 10.22
CA ILE A 125 -0.39 -7.19 10.52
C ILE A 125 0.46 -8.40 10.15
N GLU A 126 0.09 -9.60 10.61
CA GLU A 126 0.86 -10.82 10.35
C GLU A 126 0.84 -11.21 8.87
N LEU A 127 -0.29 -11.03 8.18
CA LEU A 127 -0.36 -11.24 6.73
C LEU A 127 0.54 -10.29 5.94
N ILE A 128 0.56 -9.00 6.28
CA ILE A 128 1.43 -8.01 5.63
C ILE A 128 2.90 -8.38 5.82
N LYS A 129 3.33 -8.72 7.05
CA LYS A 129 4.70 -9.17 7.33
C LYS A 129 5.07 -10.41 6.51
N LYS A 130 4.17 -11.39 6.46
CA LYS A 130 4.40 -12.63 5.70
C LYS A 130 4.59 -12.35 4.21
N ILE A 131 3.72 -11.51 3.62
CA ILE A 131 3.85 -11.11 2.21
C ILE A 131 5.16 -10.37 1.99
N TYR A 132 5.51 -9.42 2.87
CA TYR A 132 6.77 -8.68 2.77
C TYR A 132 7.98 -9.63 2.74
N THR A 133 8.08 -10.57 3.67
CA THR A 133 9.18 -11.55 3.69
C THR A 133 9.22 -12.42 2.42
N GLN A 134 8.06 -12.83 1.91
CA GLN A 134 7.97 -13.62 0.67
C GLN A 134 8.39 -12.81 -0.56
N VAL A 135 8.01 -11.54 -0.67
CA VAL A 135 8.46 -10.69 -1.78
C VAL A 135 9.99 -10.54 -1.76
N TYR A 136 10.56 -10.27 -0.60
CA TYR A 136 12.02 -10.15 -0.47
C TYR A 136 12.76 -11.44 -0.81
N SER A 137 12.23 -12.61 -0.44
CA SER A 137 12.88 -13.88 -0.78
C SER A 137 12.85 -14.16 -2.30
N ILE A 138 11.76 -13.81 -2.99
CA ILE A 138 11.66 -13.94 -4.44
C ILE A 138 12.63 -12.98 -5.15
N ASP A 139 12.71 -11.73 -4.70
CA ASP A 139 13.63 -10.71 -5.24
C ASP A 139 15.11 -11.09 -5.01
N LEU A 140 15.44 -11.73 -3.90
CA LEU A 140 16.79 -12.25 -3.65
C LEU A 140 17.13 -13.43 -4.56
N ALA A 141 16.19 -14.37 -4.74
CA ALA A 141 16.37 -15.53 -5.60
C ALA A 141 16.50 -15.14 -7.09
N SER A 142 15.80 -14.10 -7.55
CA SER A 142 15.95 -13.63 -8.94
C SER A 142 17.34 -13.04 -9.20
N ARG A 143 17.91 -12.32 -8.22
CA ARG A 143 19.27 -11.75 -8.32
C ARG A 143 20.37 -12.82 -8.33
N SER A 144 20.21 -13.92 -7.59
CA SER A 144 21.20 -15.00 -7.57
C SER A 144 21.24 -15.76 -8.91
N VAL A 145 20.10 -15.96 -9.56
CA VAL A 145 20.02 -16.56 -10.90
C VAL A 145 20.77 -15.69 -11.92
N ILE A 146 20.55 -14.37 -11.92
CA ILE A 146 21.24 -13.45 -12.84
C ILE A 146 22.76 -13.48 -12.63
N LYS A 147 23.22 -13.58 -11.38
CA LYS A 147 24.65 -13.66 -11.05
C LYS A 147 25.31 -14.95 -11.57
N ASN A 148 24.58 -16.06 -11.58
CA ASN A 148 25.08 -17.37 -12.05
C ASN A 148 25.00 -17.56 -13.58
N MET A 149 24.40 -16.61 -14.31
CA MET A 149 24.34 -16.61 -15.78
C MET A 149 25.45 -15.77 -16.43
N LYS A 150 26.32 -15.15 -15.64
CA LYS A 150 27.53 -14.44 -16.09
C LYS A 150 28.76 -15.29 -15.80
#